data_AF-A0A2V3YAJ8-F1
#
_entry.id   AF-A0A2V3YAJ8-F1
#
_cell.length_a   1.000
_cell.length_b   1.000
_cell.length_c   1.000
_cell.angle_alpha   90.00
_cell.angle_beta   90.00
_cell.angle_gamma   90.00
#
_symmetry.space_group_name_H-M   'P 1'
#
loop_
_entity.id
_entity.type
_entity.pdbx_description
1 polymer ?
#
loop_
_entity_poly.entity_id
_entity_poly.type
_entity_poly.pdbx_seq_one_letter_code
_entity_poly.pdbx_strand_id
1 'polypeptide(L)'
;MAGKGDTNGQGKKKQEEYLQSTWKGDYSHFEKLNPEKREELAKRYMEAMSRRQPLLGKVPAATHDLDNLLKDQAMNPLFRLGCSLRSKSGDPIGDNYKGYDDYMNTHLMEQSLKPLDSSRLQNLQNEGLTSEKLNHEVEQNIEKQVMLAKTLFLTHLGKAQLVKAGTADSTPQKEELDRPVASMMAHCSRTAYVFPPGNSTQQDKLFHSILGSDMGKGAGVNPRLAATHSVSSGPSIDDFKELKKFSMANQYGMNIAIGGAGNPGINGPNGPQTLKNDGSCGHMYMHIDKGGTNKCSSLLIGFESDSPGVTNQQGHTHNAKATPEFMSSFLGQRTDEMGDKYGGRIVDCTHIPHDKLASAVNEFTDHYRTILKEGMVNPEAGKELENINSALCGLPMSNYQLSSMMGRMGIDHEKLKESLVMPEYAIADTVPEKCIRDLSAAAPPKKPGFFTRFKASLGSADAKKMCQDHKDYQSDLAKRAEKNMVPSDNRRDNREGSLQQLVGDITNAPWRDAVPDDFKRPIGLRDLQQKADAPRIGANRTKEAAKDRTALSSPRQETKTPTPSGEKEKAAPSSAHSDQKKPMPQPQKGGMKR
;
A
#
# COMPACT_ATOMS: atom_id res chain seq x y z
N MET A 1 -6.43 54.18 -17.41
CA MET A 1 -6.71 52.91 -18.10
C MET A 1 -5.54 51.96 -17.86
N ALA A 2 -5.75 50.94 -17.04
CA ALA A 2 -5.03 49.66 -17.03
C ALA A 2 -5.94 48.70 -16.26
N GLY A 3 -6.49 47.72 -16.97
CA GLY A 3 -7.65 46.95 -16.54
C GLY A 3 -7.39 46.04 -15.34
N LYS A 4 -8.29 46.10 -14.36
CA LYS A 4 -8.63 44.95 -13.52
C LYS A 4 -9.29 43.90 -14.43
N GLY A 5 -8.48 43.11 -15.12
CA GLY A 5 -8.94 42.01 -15.96
C GLY A 5 -9.53 40.89 -15.12
N ASP A 6 -10.85 40.75 -15.20
CA ASP A 6 -11.69 39.55 -15.15
C ASP A 6 -11.11 38.23 -14.55
N THR A 7 -10.58 38.27 -13.34
CA THR A 7 -10.11 37.06 -12.61
C THR A 7 -11.27 36.15 -12.20
N ASN A 8 -12.49 36.69 -12.09
CA ASN A 8 -13.67 35.96 -11.63
C ASN A 8 -14.32 35.12 -12.75
N GLY A 9 -14.30 35.59 -14.00
CA GLY A 9 -14.77 34.84 -15.17
C GLY A 9 -13.87 33.65 -15.52
N GLN A 10 -12.54 33.83 -15.44
CA GLN A 10 -11.57 32.77 -15.73
C GLN A 10 -11.62 31.61 -14.72
N GLY A 11 -11.83 31.91 -13.43
CA GLY A 11 -11.99 30.89 -12.38
C GLY A 11 -13.24 30.04 -12.58
N LYS A 12 -14.38 30.66 -12.94
CA LYS A 12 -15.63 29.96 -13.24
C LYS A 12 -15.50 29.06 -14.47
N LYS A 13 -14.84 29.54 -15.53
CA LYS A 13 -14.62 28.76 -16.75
C LYS A 13 -13.78 27.50 -16.48
N LYS A 14 -12.70 27.61 -15.70
CA LYS A 14 -11.88 26.44 -15.30
C LYS A 14 -12.66 25.43 -14.47
N GLN A 15 -13.50 25.90 -13.53
CA GLN A 15 -14.36 25.00 -12.74
C GLN A 15 -15.41 24.28 -13.59
N GLU A 16 -15.79 24.82 -14.74
CA GLU A 16 -16.68 24.13 -15.69
C GLU A 16 -15.89 23.12 -16.52
N GLU A 17 -14.71 23.48 -17.00
CA GLU A 17 -13.81 22.55 -17.71
C GLU A 17 -13.49 21.31 -16.86
N TYR A 18 -13.14 21.49 -15.58
CA TYR A 18 -12.89 20.39 -14.65
C TYR A 18 -14.14 19.54 -14.36
N LEU A 19 -15.32 20.16 -14.33
CA LEU A 19 -16.57 19.46 -14.13
C LEU A 19 -16.87 18.54 -15.32
N GLN A 20 -16.73 19.07 -16.54
CA GLN A 20 -16.95 18.35 -17.78
C GLN A 20 -15.92 17.23 -17.99
N SER A 21 -14.65 17.43 -17.63
CA SER A 21 -13.63 16.37 -17.68
C SER A 21 -13.96 15.24 -16.72
N THR A 22 -14.31 15.58 -15.47
CA THR A 22 -14.66 14.61 -14.42
C THR A 22 -15.90 13.81 -14.81
N TRP A 23 -16.91 14.44 -15.40
CA TRP A 23 -18.11 13.74 -15.88
C TRP A 23 -17.81 12.75 -17.01
N LYS A 24 -16.79 13.03 -17.83
CA LYS A 24 -16.29 12.13 -18.88
C LYS A 24 -15.35 11.04 -18.34
N GLY A 25 -15.05 11.06 -17.04
CA GLY A 25 -14.18 10.09 -16.38
C GLY A 25 -12.70 10.47 -16.35
N ASP A 26 -12.32 11.70 -16.69
CA ASP A 26 -10.96 12.22 -16.48
C ASP A 26 -10.88 12.95 -15.13
N TYR A 27 -10.21 12.32 -14.18
CA TYR A 27 -10.07 12.79 -12.81
C TYR A 27 -8.75 13.53 -12.53
N SER A 28 -7.94 13.82 -13.56
CA SER A 28 -6.63 14.48 -13.41
C SER A 28 -6.67 15.87 -12.77
N HIS A 29 -7.87 16.44 -12.61
CA HIS A 29 -8.13 17.72 -11.96
C HIS A 29 -9.18 17.62 -10.84
N PHE A 30 -9.48 16.41 -10.37
CA PHE A 30 -10.53 16.20 -9.37
C PHE A 30 -10.29 17.00 -8.09
N GLU A 31 -9.06 17.06 -7.59
CA GLU A 31 -8.72 17.84 -6.39
C GLU A 31 -8.81 19.37 -6.58
N LYS A 32 -8.85 19.83 -7.84
CA LYS A 32 -9.03 21.25 -8.18
C LYS A 32 -10.49 21.67 -8.26
N LEU A 33 -11.42 20.71 -8.24
CA LEU A 33 -12.85 21.02 -8.21
C LEU A 33 -13.27 21.57 -6.86
N ASN A 34 -14.18 22.54 -6.90
CA ASN A 34 -14.86 23.03 -5.71
C ASN A 34 -15.55 21.85 -4.98
N PRO A 35 -15.51 21.80 -3.63
CA PRO A 35 -16.10 20.71 -2.85
C PRO A 35 -17.56 20.42 -3.21
N GLU A 36 -18.40 21.45 -3.31
CA GLU A 36 -19.83 21.33 -3.65
C GLU A 36 -20.05 20.61 -4.99
N LYS A 37 -19.26 20.95 -6.02
CA LYS A 37 -19.34 20.33 -7.34
C LYS A 37 -18.91 18.86 -7.30
N ARG A 38 -17.87 18.53 -6.52
CA ARG A 38 -17.43 17.13 -6.34
C ARG A 38 -18.51 16.28 -5.68
N GLU A 39 -19.10 16.79 -4.61
CA GLU A 39 -20.17 16.09 -3.91
C GLU A 39 -21.41 15.89 -4.79
N GLU A 40 -21.79 16.91 -5.56
CA GLU A 40 -22.90 16.80 -6.51
C GLU A 40 -22.65 15.72 -7.56
N LEU A 41 -21.45 15.72 -8.16
CA LEU A 41 -21.06 14.69 -9.12
C LEU A 41 -21.07 13.29 -8.50
N ALA A 42 -20.55 13.14 -7.29
CA ALA A 42 -20.54 11.86 -6.60
C ALA A 42 -21.96 11.36 -6.28
N LYS A 43 -22.86 12.25 -5.82
CA LYS A 43 -24.28 11.92 -5.58
C LYS A 43 -24.94 11.43 -6.87
N ARG A 44 -24.79 12.17 -7.98
CA ARG A 44 -25.32 11.79 -9.30
C ARG A 44 -24.73 10.46 -9.80
N TYR A 45 -23.44 10.25 -9.61
CA TYR A 45 -22.77 8.99 -9.95
C TYR A 45 -23.35 7.82 -9.17
N MET A 46 -23.50 7.98 -7.84
CA MET A 46 -24.08 6.94 -6.98
C MET A 46 -25.53 6.65 -7.32
N GLU A 47 -26.35 7.65 -7.65
CA GLU A 47 -27.73 7.44 -8.10
C GLU A 47 -27.79 6.61 -9.38
N ALA A 48 -26.93 6.91 -10.36
CA ALA A 48 -26.84 6.12 -11.59
C ALA A 48 -26.35 4.69 -11.32
N MET A 49 -25.38 4.53 -10.42
CA MET A 49 -24.85 3.23 -10.03
C MET A 49 -25.89 2.38 -9.30
N SER A 50 -26.61 2.93 -8.33
CA SER A 50 -27.67 2.21 -7.59
C SER A 50 -28.82 1.77 -8.50
N ARG A 51 -29.11 2.47 -9.60
CA ARG A 51 -30.10 2.01 -10.60
C ARG A 51 -29.60 0.80 -11.40
N ARG A 52 -28.31 0.75 -11.71
CA ARG A 52 -27.69 -0.36 -12.48
C ARG A 52 -27.33 -1.55 -11.61
N GLN A 53 -27.06 -1.32 -10.33
CA GLN A 53 -26.62 -2.29 -9.35
C GLN A 53 -27.59 -2.28 -8.17
N PRO A 54 -28.73 -2.99 -8.27
CA PRO A 54 -29.82 -2.89 -7.29
C PRO A 54 -29.46 -3.32 -5.87
N LEU A 55 -28.37 -4.09 -5.72
CA LEU A 55 -27.83 -4.56 -4.44
C LEU A 55 -26.92 -3.53 -3.74
N LEU A 56 -26.44 -2.51 -4.46
CA LEU A 56 -25.54 -1.50 -3.91
C LEU A 56 -26.20 -0.74 -2.76
N GLY A 57 -25.54 -0.74 -1.61
CA GLY A 57 -26.03 -0.18 -0.34
C GLY A 57 -26.96 -1.12 0.42
N LYS A 58 -27.52 -2.14 -0.19
CA LYS A 58 -28.51 -3.04 0.45
C LYS A 58 -27.89 -4.30 1.06
N VAL A 59 -26.72 -4.72 0.55
CA VAL A 59 -26.03 -5.92 1.04
C VAL A 59 -24.59 -5.60 1.47
N PRO A 60 -24.01 -6.35 2.41
CA PRO A 60 -22.63 -6.14 2.85
C PRO A 60 -21.59 -6.34 1.73
N ALA A 61 -20.39 -5.80 1.91
CA ALA A 61 -19.30 -5.89 0.94
C ALA A 61 -18.91 -7.33 0.57
N ALA A 62 -19.03 -8.26 1.52
CA ALA A 62 -18.56 -9.64 1.40
C ALA A 62 -19.46 -10.55 0.51
N THR A 63 -20.55 -10.03 -0.06
CA THR A 63 -21.38 -10.81 -0.99
C THR A 63 -20.67 -10.95 -2.34
N HIS A 64 -20.69 -12.16 -2.92
CA HIS A 64 -20.11 -12.45 -4.23
C HIS A 64 -20.58 -11.48 -5.32
N ASP A 65 -21.85 -11.04 -5.25
CA ASP A 65 -22.47 -10.16 -6.23
C ASP A 65 -21.88 -8.72 -6.27
N LEU A 66 -21.20 -8.28 -5.20
CA LEU A 66 -20.58 -6.94 -5.13
C LEU A 66 -19.05 -6.94 -5.23
N ASP A 67 -18.41 -8.10 -5.08
CA ASP A 67 -16.95 -8.24 -5.03
C ASP A 67 -16.25 -7.61 -6.24
N ASN A 68 -16.64 -8.01 -7.45
CA ASN A 68 -16.07 -7.46 -8.69
C ASN A 68 -16.36 -5.96 -8.85
N LEU A 69 -17.58 -5.53 -8.49
CA LEU A 69 -17.94 -4.12 -8.57
C LEU A 69 -17.04 -3.26 -7.68
N LEU A 70 -16.84 -3.66 -6.42
CA LEU A 70 -16.04 -2.89 -5.48
C LEU A 70 -14.56 -2.86 -5.89
N LYS A 71 -14.03 -3.96 -6.42
CA LYS A 71 -12.67 -3.99 -7.02
C LYS A 71 -12.54 -3.01 -8.19
N ASP A 72 -13.47 -3.05 -9.13
CA ASP A 72 -13.48 -2.17 -10.30
C ASP A 72 -13.64 -0.68 -9.92
N GLN A 73 -14.33 -0.39 -8.81
CA GLN A 73 -14.58 0.97 -8.34
C GLN A 73 -13.56 1.45 -7.29
N ALA A 74 -12.61 0.60 -6.85
CA ALA A 74 -11.67 0.95 -5.79
C ALA A 74 -10.82 2.19 -6.13
N MET A 75 -10.50 2.36 -7.42
CA MET A 75 -9.74 3.49 -7.98
C MET A 75 -10.60 4.59 -8.62
N ASN A 76 -11.92 4.60 -8.38
CA ASN A 76 -12.85 5.60 -8.93
C ASN A 76 -13.17 6.70 -7.90
N PRO A 77 -12.68 7.94 -8.08
CA PRO A 77 -12.87 9.01 -7.10
C PRO A 77 -14.34 9.34 -6.78
N LEU A 78 -15.23 9.32 -7.78
CA LEU A 78 -16.65 9.61 -7.57
C LEU A 78 -17.36 8.52 -6.78
N PHE A 79 -17.05 7.25 -7.04
CA PHE A 79 -17.61 6.13 -6.28
C PHE A 79 -17.15 6.19 -4.82
N ARG A 80 -15.85 6.40 -4.59
CA ARG A 80 -15.27 6.47 -3.25
C ARG A 80 -15.83 7.65 -2.44
N LEU A 81 -15.89 8.83 -3.05
CA LEU A 81 -16.56 10.00 -2.46
C LEU A 81 -18.04 9.71 -2.19
N GLY A 82 -18.73 9.05 -3.13
CA GLY A 82 -20.11 8.64 -2.99
C GLY A 82 -20.36 7.72 -1.79
N CYS A 83 -19.53 6.71 -1.59
CA CYS A 83 -19.57 5.84 -0.41
C CYS A 83 -19.40 6.63 0.89
N SER A 84 -18.44 7.57 0.94
CA SER A 84 -18.22 8.44 2.10
C SER A 84 -19.44 9.31 2.42
N LEU A 85 -20.07 9.90 1.41
CA LEU A 85 -21.26 10.74 1.61
C LEU A 85 -22.45 9.91 2.10
N ARG A 86 -22.62 8.69 1.58
CA ARG A 86 -23.69 7.77 1.98
C ARG A 86 -23.48 7.17 3.36
N SER A 87 -22.24 6.90 3.76
CA SER A 87 -21.96 6.40 5.13
C SER A 87 -22.28 7.44 6.20
N LYS A 88 -22.23 8.74 5.86
CA LYS A 88 -22.53 9.87 6.74
C LYS A 88 -23.97 10.38 6.67
N SER A 89 -24.82 9.84 5.80
CA SER A 89 -26.15 10.41 5.55
C SER A 89 -27.18 10.11 6.64
N GLY A 90 -26.85 9.28 7.63
CA GLY A 90 -27.78 8.82 8.67
C GLY A 90 -28.83 7.80 8.18
N ASP A 91 -28.69 7.32 6.95
CA ASP A 91 -29.54 6.29 6.36
C ASP A 91 -29.14 4.91 6.96
N PRO A 92 -30.09 4.01 7.29
CA PRO A 92 -29.79 2.64 7.71
C PRO A 92 -28.80 1.88 6.83
N ILE A 93 -28.67 2.24 5.55
CA ILE A 93 -27.68 1.63 4.64
C ILE A 93 -26.25 2.13 4.82
N GLY A 94 -26.02 3.15 5.65
CA GLY A 94 -24.72 3.81 5.81
C GLY A 94 -23.59 2.87 6.24
N ASP A 95 -23.90 1.88 7.09
CA ASP A 95 -22.93 0.88 7.55
C ASP A 95 -22.42 -0.01 6.41
N ASN A 96 -23.26 -0.32 5.42
CA ASN A 96 -22.82 -1.07 4.24
C ASN A 96 -21.80 -0.26 3.42
N TYR A 97 -21.99 1.05 3.28
CA TYR A 97 -21.04 1.92 2.57
C TYR A 97 -19.72 2.10 3.33
N LYS A 98 -19.76 2.12 4.66
CA LYS A 98 -18.54 2.04 5.49
C LYS A 98 -17.81 0.71 5.26
N GLY A 99 -18.55 -0.39 5.20
CA GLY A 99 -18.01 -1.71 4.84
C GLY A 99 -17.44 -1.78 3.42
N TYR A 100 -18.02 -1.07 2.45
CA TYR A 100 -17.46 -0.97 1.09
C TYR A 100 -16.13 -0.22 1.09
N ASP A 101 -16.01 0.88 1.84
CA ASP A 101 -14.73 1.59 1.99
C ASP A 101 -13.66 0.68 2.60
N ASP A 102 -14.02 -0.08 3.66
CA ASP A 102 -13.11 -1.06 4.27
C ASP A 102 -12.64 -2.14 3.30
N TYR A 103 -13.58 -2.68 2.54
CA TYR A 103 -13.28 -3.68 1.54
C TYR A 103 -12.32 -3.14 0.47
N MET A 104 -12.59 -1.95 -0.07
CA MET A 104 -11.75 -1.34 -1.09
C MET A 104 -10.37 -0.94 -0.55
N ASN A 105 -10.28 -0.47 0.71
CA ASN A 105 -9.00 -0.21 1.36
C ASN A 105 -8.15 -1.48 1.50
N THR A 106 -8.79 -2.58 1.93
CA THR A 106 -8.16 -3.89 2.04
C THR A 106 -7.66 -4.35 0.67
N HIS A 107 -8.52 -4.29 -0.35
CA HIS A 107 -8.15 -4.66 -1.71
C HIS A 107 -6.96 -3.86 -2.24
N LEU A 108 -6.96 -2.53 -2.10
CA LEU A 108 -5.84 -1.69 -2.56
C LEU A 108 -4.55 -1.99 -1.80
N MET A 109 -4.61 -2.28 -0.51
CA MET A 109 -3.45 -2.68 0.29
C MET A 109 -2.89 -4.03 -0.19
N GLU A 110 -3.75 -5.03 -0.44
CA GLU A 110 -3.36 -6.32 -0.99
C GLU A 110 -2.69 -6.18 -2.38
N GLN A 111 -3.25 -5.35 -3.26
CA GLN A 111 -2.65 -5.08 -4.57
C GLN A 111 -1.28 -4.39 -4.45
N SER A 112 -1.09 -3.55 -3.42
CA SER A 112 0.19 -2.92 -3.12
C SER A 112 1.26 -3.95 -2.74
N LEU A 113 0.87 -5.04 -2.08
CA LEU A 113 1.73 -6.15 -1.68
C LEU A 113 1.89 -7.25 -2.74
N LYS A 114 1.07 -7.26 -3.79
CA LYS A 114 1.12 -8.29 -4.83
C LYS A 114 2.40 -8.15 -5.68
N PRO A 115 3.13 -9.24 -5.97
CA PRO A 115 4.32 -9.17 -6.82
C PRO A 115 3.99 -8.62 -8.22
N LEU A 116 5.01 -8.06 -8.88
CA LEU A 116 4.90 -7.59 -10.26
C LEU A 116 4.85 -8.80 -11.20
N ASP A 117 3.69 -9.03 -11.79
CA ASP A 117 3.51 -10.01 -12.87
C ASP A 117 3.90 -9.42 -14.24
N SER A 118 3.92 -10.26 -15.27
CA SER A 118 4.28 -9.87 -16.64
C SER A 118 3.44 -8.72 -17.20
N SER A 119 2.15 -8.63 -16.85
CA SER A 119 1.28 -7.56 -17.33
C SER A 119 1.66 -6.22 -16.69
N ARG A 120 1.92 -6.23 -15.37
CA ARG A 120 2.32 -5.03 -14.62
C ARG A 120 3.69 -4.53 -15.05
N LEU A 121 4.62 -5.44 -15.32
CA LEU A 121 5.93 -5.10 -15.91
C LEU A 121 5.79 -4.48 -17.30
N GLN A 122 4.93 -5.03 -18.17
CA GLN A 122 4.67 -4.48 -19.49
C GLN A 122 4.06 -3.07 -19.40
N ASN A 123 3.13 -2.83 -18.47
CA ASN A 123 2.56 -1.50 -18.25
C ASN A 123 3.64 -0.49 -17.85
N LEU A 124 4.53 -0.86 -16.92
CA LEU A 124 5.66 0.00 -16.53
C LEU A 124 6.61 0.28 -17.70
N GLN A 125 6.86 -0.70 -18.58
CA GLN A 125 7.65 -0.51 -19.80
C GLN A 125 6.97 0.43 -20.79
N ASN A 126 5.65 0.34 -20.94
CA ASN A 126 4.87 1.21 -21.83
C ASN A 126 4.93 2.68 -21.37
N GLU A 127 5.14 2.92 -20.08
CA GLU A 127 5.43 4.26 -19.51
C GLU A 127 6.87 4.74 -19.77
N GLY A 128 7.67 3.98 -20.53
CA GLY A 128 9.01 4.37 -20.97
C GLY A 128 10.15 3.93 -20.05
N LEU A 129 9.92 3.00 -19.11
CA LEU A 129 11.01 2.45 -18.30
C LEU A 129 11.91 1.55 -19.16
N THR A 130 13.21 1.87 -19.21
CA THR A 130 14.23 1.01 -19.84
C THR A 130 14.38 -0.30 -19.07
N SER A 131 14.88 -1.36 -19.72
CA SER A 131 15.06 -2.68 -19.07
C SER A 131 15.92 -2.63 -17.80
N GLU A 132 16.98 -1.82 -17.79
CA GLU A 132 17.84 -1.63 -16.62
C GLU A 132 17.10 -0.95 -15.46
N LYS A 133 16.33 0.11 -15.76
CA LYS A 133 15.51 0.81 -14.77
C LYS A 133 14.38 -0.06 -14.25
N LEU A 134 13.80 -0.91 -15.10
CA LEU A 134 12.77 -1.86 -14.72
C LEU A 134 13.28 -2.89 -13.72
N ASN A 135 14.46 -3.47 -13.93
CA ASN A 135 15.05 -4.40 -12.97
C ASN A 135 15.32 -3.74 -11.61
N HIS A 136 15.80 -2.49 -11.62
CA HIS A 136 15.95 -1.72 -10.39
C HIS A 136 14.61 -1.46 -9.71
N GLU A 137 13.59 -1.07 -10.48
CA GLU A 137 12.23 -0.84 -9.97
C GLU A 137 11.65 -2.10 -9.32
N VAL A 138 11.87 -3.28 -9.92
CA VAL A 138 11.43 -4.57 -9.36
C VAL A 138 12.06 -4.84 -8.01
N GLU A 139 13.39 -4.81 -7.89
CA GLU A 139 14.08 -5.08 -6.63
C GLU A 139 13.72 -4.02 -5.56
N GLN A 140 13.64 -2.75 -5.95
CA GLN A 140 13.24 -1.70 -5.01
C GLN A 140 11.77 -1.83 -4.59
N ASN A 141 10.88 -2.30 -5.48
CA ASN A 141 9.47 -2.54 -5.16
C ASN A 141 9.32 -3.70 -4.18
N ILE A 142 10.13 -4.76 -4.31
CA ILE A 142 10.16 -5.88 -3.35
C ILE A 142 10.49 -5.36 -1.95
N GLU A 143 11.51 -4.51 -1.79
CA GLU A 143 11.87 -3.99 -0.47
C GLU A 143 10.79 -3.03 0.09
N LYS A 144 10.09 -2.26 -0.76
CA LYS A 144 8.91 -1.47 -0.34
C LYS A 144 7.78 -2.36 0.17
N GLN A 145 7.48 -3.44 -0.53
CA GLN A 145 6.46 -4.41 -0.15
C GLN A 145 6.79 -5.11 1.16
N VAL A 146 8.06 -5.48 1.34
CA VAL A 146 8.57 -6.03 2.61
C VAL A 146 8.36 -5.02 3.75
N MET A 147 8.72 -3.75 3.57
CA MET A 147 8.54 -2.71 4.60
C MET A 147 7.06 -2.48 4.96
N LEU A 148 6.18 -2.47 3.95
CA LEU A 148 4.74 -2.38 4.16
C LEU A 148 4.21 -3.61 4.92
N ALA A 149 4.57 -4.82 4.49
CA ALA A 149 4.15 -6.06 5.11
C ALA A 149 4.62 -6.18 6.57
N LYS A 150 5.85 -5.76 6.90
CA LYS A 150 6.34 -5.69 8.29
C LYS A 150 5.47 -4.79 9.15
N THR A 151 5.04 -3.66 8.60
CA THR A 151 4.21 -2.68 9.33
C THR A 151 2.83 -3.28 9.64
N LEU A 152 2.24 -4.00 8.69
CA LEU A 152 0.99 -4.75 8.91
C LEU A 152 1.18 -5.88 9.92
N PHE A 153 2.28 -6.64 9.81
CA PHE A 153 2.61 -7.72 10.75
C PHE A 153 2.79 -7.20 12.18
N LEU A 154 3.44 -6.05 12.36
CA LEU A 154 3.55 -5.37 13.66
C LEU A 154 2.17 -5.03 14.25
N THR A 155 1.19 -4.65 13.42
CA THR A 155 -0.19 -4.41 13.87
C THR A 155 -0.83 -5.65 14.47
N HIS A 156 -0.50 -6.83 13.94
CA HIS A 156 -1.01 -8.10 14.45
C HIS A 156 -0.23 -8.62 15.66
N LEU A 157 1.07 -8.30 15.76
CA LEU A 157 1.86 -8.63 16.95
C LEU A 157 1.42 -7.79 18.15
N GLY A 158 1.19 -6.49 17.95
CA GLY A 158 0.76 -5.59 19.01
C GLY A 158 -0.76 -5.60 19.23
N LYS A 159 -1.20 -4.91 20.29
CA LYS A 159 -2.62 -4.66 20.52
C LYS A 159 -3.07 -3.44 19.72
N ALA A 160 -3.76 -3.67 18.60
CA ALA A 160 -4.31 -2.61 17.76
C ALA A 160 -5.57 -1.99 18.40
N GLN A 161 -5.55 -0.67 18.59
CA GLN A 161 -6.56 0.08 19.31
C GLN A 161 -6.96 1.36 18.56
N LEU A 162 -8.24 1.69 18.68
CA LEU A 162 -8.79 2.98 18.32
C LEU A 162 -8.98 3.81 19.59
N VAL A 163 -8.45 5.02 19.58
CA VAL A 163 -8.62 6.00 20.66
C VAL A 163 -9.62 7.03 20.19
N LYS A 164 -10.75 7.14 20.88
CA LYS A 164 -11.70 8.24 20.66
C LYS A 164 -11.34 9.40 21.58
N ALA A 165 -11.49 10.63 21.08
CA ALA A 165 -11.31 11.82 21.90
C ALA A 165 -12.24 11.73 23.13
N GLY A 166 -11.64 11.79 24.32
CA GLY A 166 -12.41 12.02 25.54
C GLY A 166 -12.98 13.44 25.52
N THR A 167 -14.09 13.65 26.23
CA THR A 167 -14.42 15.00 26.71
C THR A 167 -13.32 15.48 27.68
N ALA A 168 -13.20 16.79 27.90
CA ALA A 168 -12.14 17.41 28.71
C ALA A 168 -11.95 16.77 30.12
N ASP A 169 -12.98 16.09 30.63
CA ASP A 169 -13.02 15.47 31.96
C ASP A 169 -13.04 13.94 31.95
N SER A 170 -12.87 13.27 30.80
CA SER A 170 -12.94 11.81 30.68
C SER A 170 -11.65 11.21 30.11
N THR A 171 -11.18 10.13 30.73
CA THR A 171 -10.07 9.31 30.22
C THR A 171 -10.36 8.89 28.76
N PRO A 172 -9.37 9.00 27.84
CA PRO A 172 -9.54 8.54 26.46
C PRO A 172 -10.05 7.10 26.42
N GLN A 173 -11.12 6.88 25.67
CA GLN A 173 -11.65 5.53 25.49
C GLN A 173 -10.83 4.81 24.43
N LYS A 174 -10.19 3.71 24.83
CA LYS A 174 -9.46 2.80 23.95
C LYS A 174 -10.35 1.60 23.65
N GLU A 175 -10.66 1.40 22.38
CA GLU A 175 -11.39 0.25 21.87
C GLU A 175 -10.44 -0.62 21.05
N GLU A 176 -10.60 -1.93 21.09
CA GLU A 176 -9.87 -2.82 20.18
C GLU A 176 -10.34 -2.58 18.74
N LEU A 177 -9.42 -2.72 17.79
CA LEU A 177 -9.75 -2.55 16.38
C LEU A 177 -10.71 -3.66 15.93
N ASP A 178 -11.87 -3.28 15.43
CA ASP A 178 -12.94 -4.17 14.93
C ASP A 178 -13.08 -4.14 13.40
N ARG A 179 -12.19 -3.41 12.72
CA ARG A 179 -12.18 -3.19 11.27
C ARG A 179 -10.85 -3.63 10.64
N PRO A 180 -10.75 -3.75 9.31
CA PRO A 180 -9.52 -4.19 8.67
C PRO A 180 -8.31 -3.32 9.01
N VAL A 181 -7.16 -3.97 9.21
CA VAL A 181 -5.87 -3.33 9.48
C VAL A 181 -5.49 -2.35 8.37
N ALA A 182 -5.80 -2.67 7.10
CA ALA A 182 -5.58 -1.77 5.98
C ALA A 182 -6.32 -0.42 6.16
N SER A 183 -7.57 -0.46 6.61
CA SER A 183 -8.37 0.74 6.82
C SER A 183 -7.86 1.59 7.99
N MET A 184 -7.19 0.98 8.97
CA MET A 184 -6.47 1.70 10.04
C MET A 184 -5.36 2.59 9.46
N MET A 185 -4.98 2.48 8.19
CA MET A 185 -3.91 3.27 7.56
C MET A 185 -4.38 4.13 6.37
N ALA A 186 -5.63 3.95 5.93
CA ALA A 186 -6.07 4.36 4.60
C ALA A 186 -6.39 5.85 4.43
N HIS A 187 -6.75 6.58 5.50
CA HIS A 187 -7.38 7.92 5.40
C HIS A 187 -6.44 9.09 5.73
N CYS A 188 -5.15 8.97 5.44
CA CYS A 188 -4.11 10.01 5.66
C CYS A 188 -3.82 10.44 7.10
N SER A 189 -4.52 9.96 8.12
CA SER A 189 -4.04 10.10 9.50
C SER A 189 -3.01 9.02 9.84
N ARG A 190 -2.43 9.09 11.04
CA ARG A 190 -1.25 8.28 11.41
C ARG A 190 -1.64 7.16 12.36
N THR A 191 -0.95 6.04 12.22
CA THR A 191 -0.97 4.92 13.15
C THR A 191 0.32 4.97 13.96
N ALA A 192 0.20 4.99 15.27
CA ALA A 192 1.33 4.97 16.19
C ALA A 192 1.63 3.54 16.63
N TYR A 193 2.82 3.04 16.36
CA TYR A 193 3.36 1.84 16.96
C TYR A 193 4.20 2.24 18.17
N VAL A 194 3.84 1.74 19.35
CA VAL A 194 4.51 2.08 20.60
C VAL A 194 5.22 0.84 21.14
N PHE A 195 6.51 0.98 21.41
CA PHE A 195 7.40 -0.12 21.79
C PHE A 195 7.96 0.10 23.20
N PRO A 196 8.45 -0.95 23.88
CA PRO A 196 8.86 -0.82 25.26
C PRO A 196 10.05 0.15 25.45
N PRO A 197 10.16 0.82 26.62
CA PRO A 197 11.35 1.55 27.02
C PRO A 197 12.57 0.63 27.05
N GLY A 198 13.74 1.16 26.69
CA GLY A 198 14.96 0.33 26.58
C GLY A 198 16.21 1.18 26.40
N ASN A 199 17.38 0.57 26.64
CA ASN A 199 18.66 1.22 26.37
C ASN A 199 18.91 1.38 24.86
N SER A 200 19.92 2.19 24.49
CA SER A 200 20.21 2.49 23.09
C SER A 200 20.45 1.24 22.24
N THR A 201 21.16 0.23 22.76
CA THR A 201 21.43 -1.02 22.03
C THR A 201 20.14 -1.80 21.73
N GLN A 202 19.23 -1.89 22.70
CA GLN A 202 17.92 -2.54 22.52
C GLN A 202 17.08 -1.80 21.49
N GLN A 203 17.04 -0.46 21.56
CA GLN A 203 16.27 0.37 20.64
C GLN A 203 16.84 0.32 19.22
N ASP A 204 18.16 0.40 19.06
CA ASP A 204 18.82 0.29 17.76
C ASP A 204 18.57 -1.08 17.13
N LYS A 205 18.68 -2.17 17.91
CA LYS A 205 18.35 -3.52 17.44
C LYS A 205 16.90 -3.62 16.96
N LEU A 206 15.95 -3.05 17.70
CA LEU A 206 14.55 -3.02 17.32
C LEU A 206 14.34 -2.25 16.01
N PHE A 207 14.79 -1.01 15.90
CA PHE A 207 14.57 -0.22 14.70
C PHE A 207 15.32 -0.75 13.48
N HIS A 208 16.50 -1.37 13.66
CA HIS A 208 17.17 -2.08 12.56
C HIS A 208 16.38 -3.31 12.10
N SER A 209 15.65 -3.99 12.99
CA SER A 209 14.78 -5.10 12.58
C SER A 209 13.58 -4.62 11.77
N ILE A 210 12.99 -3.48 12.16
CA ILE A 210 11.81 -2.90 11.51
C ILE A 210 12.19 -2.31 10.15
N LEU A 211 13.21 -1.45 10.11
CA LEU A 211 13.56 -0.65 8.94
C LEU A 211 14.74 -1.19 8.14
N GLY A 212 15.48 -2.18 8.66
CA GLY A 212 16.75 -2.60 8.10
C GLY A 212 17.94 -1.86 8.72
N SER A 213 19.14 -2.44 8.59
CA SER A 213 20.38 -1.84 9.10
C SER A 213 20.78 -0.56 8.37
N ASP A 214 20.26 -0.35 7.16
CA ASP A 214 20.42 0.86 6.36
C ASP A 214 19.32 1.90 6.61
N MET A 215 18.44 1.67 7.58
CA MET A 215 17.26 2.48 7.90
C MET A 215 16.29 2.62 6.71
N GLY A 216 16.20 1.59 5.86
CA GLY A 216 15.21 1.49 4.79
C GLY A 216 15.67 2.06 3.45
N LYS A 217 16.95 2.42 3.30
CA LYS A 217 17.48 2.97 2.04
C LYS A 217 17.24 2.04 0.85
N GLY A 218 17.34 0.73 1.02
CA GLY A 218 17.02 -0.27 -0.01
C GLY A 218 15.57 -0.18 -0.52
N ALA A 219 14.62 0.18 0.34
CA ALA A 219 13.23 0.43 -0.02
C ALA A 219 12.98 1.85 -0.57
N GLY A 220 14.00 2.71 -0.57
CA GLY A 220 13.86 4.13 -0.95
C GLY A 220 13.34 5.01 0.18
N VAL A 221 13.53 4.61 1.44
CA VAL A 221 13.27 5.48 2.59
C VAL A 221 14.30 6.60 2.63
N ASN A 222 13.82 7.84 2.62
CA ASN A 222 14.66 9.03 2.64
C ASN A 222 14.26 9.96 3.79
N PRO A 223 15.23 10.67 4.42
CA PRO A 223 14.92 11.73 5.37
C PRO A 223 14.06 12.82 4.73
N ARG A 224 13.11 13.37 5.50
CA ARG A 224 12.30 14.53 5.11
C ARG A 224 12.78 15.76 5.86
N LEU A 225 12.74 16.91 5.17
CA LEU A 225 13.17 18.20 5.75
C LEU A 225 12.28 18.64 6.91
N ALA A 226 10.97 18.38 6.83
CA ALA A 226 10.02 18.77 7.87
C ALA A 226 8.72 17.96 7.80
N ALA A 227 8.03 17.89 8.94
CA ALA A 227 6.64 17.47 9.07
C ALA A 227 5.93 18.30 10.15
N THR A 228 4.60 18.22 10.18
CA THR A 228 3.74 18.89 11.18
C THR A 228 3.33 17.98 12.32
N HIS A 229 3.90 16.78 12.39
CA HIS A 229 3.60 15.76 13.37
C HIS A 229 4.85 15.40 14.16
N SER A 230 4.67 15.27 15.48
CA SER A 230 5.69 14.81 16.42
C SER A 230 5.01 13.93 17.47
N VAL A 231 5.81 13.24 18.28
CA VAL A 231 5.31 12.45 19.40
C VAL A 231 5.85 12.98 20.71
N SER A 232 5.07 12.78 21.77
CA SER A 232 5.52 12.75 23.14
C SER A 232 5.22 11.36 23.70
N SER A 233 6.13 10.82 24.50
CA SER A 233 5.91 9.56 25.20
C SER A 233 6.59 9.61 26.57
N GLY A 234 6.14 8.74 27.47
CA GLY A 234 6.68 8.52 28.80
C GLY A 234 7.01 7.04 29.01
N PRO A 235 7.11 6.56 30.25
CA PRO A 235 7.47 5.17 30.55
C PRO A 235 6.37 4.16 30.15
N SER A 236 5.13 4.61 29.94
CA SER A 236 4.01 3.76 29.56
C SER A 236 3.36 4.20 28.25
N ILE A 237 2.53 3.32 27.68
CA ILE A 237 1.71 3.68 26.52
C ILE A 237 0.68 4.77 26.84
N ASP A 238 0.24 4.91 28.09
CA ASP A 238 -0.73 5.93 28.49
C ASP A 238 -0.14 7.35 28.43
N ASP A 239 1.18 7.45 28.42
CA ASP A 239 1.91 8.70 28.24
C ASP A 239 2.09 9.08 26.76
N PHE A 240 1.78 8.18 25.83
CA PHE A 240 1.95 8.43 24.40
C PHE A 240 0.93 9.45 23.89
N LYS A 241 1.42 10.46 23.16
CA LYS A 241 0.62 11.48 22.51
C LYS A 241 1.21 11.83 21.14
N GLU A 242 0.36 11.78 20.11
CA GLU A 242 0.67 12.46 18.85
C GLU A 242 0.40 13.95 19.01
N LEU A 243 1.34 14.79 18.58
CA LEU A 243 1.25 16.23 18.67
C LEU A 243 1.35 16.85 17.29
N LYS A 244 0.42 17.75 16.97
CA LYS A 244 0.48 18.62 15.79
C LYS A 244 1.50 19.74 16.02
N LYS A 245 2.78 19.41 15.85
CA LYS A 245 3.90 20.34 16.03
C LYS A 245 4.90 20.18 14.90
N PHE A 246 5.35 21.31 14.36
CA PHE A 246 6.41 21.35 13.36
C PHE A 246 7.69 20.71 13.91
N SER A 247 8.26 19.77 13.17
CA SER A 247 9.51 19.10 13.48
C SER A 247 10.33 18.88 12.22
N MET A 248 11.64 19.11 12.31
CA MET A 248 12.63 18.83 11.27
C MET A 248 13.46 17.57 11.56
N ALA A 249 13.20 16.91 12.69
CA ALA A 249 13.98 15.77 13.15
C ALA A 249 13.18 14.46 13.04
N ASN A 250 13.90 13.38 12.74
CA ASN A 250 13.39 12.00 12.70
C ASN A 250 12.20 11.76 11.78
N GLN A 251 12.09 12.55 10.71
CA GLN A 251 11.05 12.42 9.69
C GLN A 251 11.61 11.68 8.48
N TYR A 252 10.88 10.69 7.99
CA TYR A 252 11.25 9.89 6.84
C TYR A 252 10.05 9.70 5.92
N GLY A 253 10.33 9.30 4.69
CA GLY A 253 9.29 9.02 3.70
C GLY A 253 9.75 8.00 2.66
N MET A 254 8.79 7.23 2.16
CA MET A 254 9.00 6.23 1.11
C MET A 254 7.86 6.31 0.11
N ASN A 255 8.19 6.49 -1.16
CA ASN A 255 7.18 6.45 -2.24
C ASN A 255 6.70 5.02 -2.42
N ILE A 256 5.39 4.84 -2.52
CA ILE A 256 4.77 3.52 -2.70
C ILE A 256 3.51 3.66 -3.53
N ALA A 257 3.35 2.79 -4.53
CA ALA A 257 2.18 2.74 -5.38
C ALA A 257 1.02 2.05 -4.66
N ILE A 258 0.14 2.83 -4.03
CA ILE A 258 -1.08 2.30 -3.42
C ILE A 258 -2.01 1.79 -4.51
N GLY A 259 -2.48 0.54 -4.37
CA GLY A 259 -3.14 -0.22 -5.44
C GLY A 259 -2.18 -1.02 -6.32
N GLY A 260 -0.87 -0.95 -6.05
CA GLY A 260 0.16 -1.78 -6.66
C GLY A 260 0.81 -1.16 -7.91
N ALA A 261 2.15 -1.13 -7.92
CA ALA A 261 2.93 -0.64 -9.07
C ALA A 261 2.58 -1.40 -10.38
N GLY A 262 2.46 -0.69 -11.49
CA GLY A 262 2.10 -1.27 -12.80
C GLY A 262 0.62 -1.61 -12.99
N ASN A 263 -0.22 -1.52 -11.94
CA ASN A 263 -1.67 -1.64 -12.11
C ASN A 263 -2.27 -0.36 -12.72
N PRO A 264 -3.45 -0.46 -13.37
CA PRO A 264 -4.25 0.71 -13.72
C PRO A 264 -4.62 1.50 -12.47
N GLY A 265 -4.36 2.80 -12.49
CA GLY A 265 -4.73 3.74 -11.45
C GLY A 265 -5.95 4.56 -11.81
N ILE A 266 -5.96 5.82 -11.39
CA ILE A 266 -7.08 6.73 -11.61
C ILE A 266 -7.12 7.14 -13.08
N ASN A 267 -8.32 7.14 -13.68
CA ASN A 267 -8.50 7.62 -15.04
C ASN A 267 -8.08 9.07 -15.21
N GLY A 268 -7.21 9.31 -16.19
CA GLY A 268 -6.83 10.62 -16.70
C GLY A 268 -7.37 10.87 -18.12
N PRO A 269 -6.79 11.83 -18.86
CA PRO A 269 -7.29 12.25 -20.18
C PRO A 269 -7.33 11.13 -21.23
N ASN A 270 -6.43 10.14 -21.10
CA ASN A 270 -6.26 9.06 -22.08
C ASN A 270 -6.62 7.67 -21.50
N GLY A 271 -7.44 7.63 -20.44
CA GLY A 271 -7.80 6.40 -19.73
C GLY A 271 -7.01 6.21 -18.42
N PRO A 272 -7.01 4.99 -17.85
CA PRO A 272 -6.34 4.70 -16.58
C PRO A 272 -4.84 5.05 -16.62
N GLN A 273 -4.38 5.80 -15.62
CA GLN A 273 -2.95 6.12 -15.47
C GLN A 273 -2.22 5.01 -14.72
N THR A 274 -1.08 4.54 -15.20
CA THR A 274 -0.30 3.49 -14.53
C THR A 274 0.18 3.94 -13.14
N LEU A 275 -0.01 3.10 -12.12
CA LEU A 275 0.49 3.33 -10.77
C LEU A 275 2.02 3.11 -10.69
N LYS A 276 2.73 4.04 -10.05
CA LYS A 276 4.21 4.04 -9.98
C LYS A 276 4.71 4.40 -8.59
N ASN A 277 5.90 3.91 -8.23
CA ASN A 277 6.58 4.27 -6.98
C ASN A 277 7.34 5.61 -7.08
N ASP A 278 6.82 6.57 -7.86
CA ASP A 278 7.41 7.90 -8.05
C ASP A 278 6.86 8.96 -7.09
N GLY A 279 5.93 8.55 -6.21
CA GLY A 279 5.30 9.42 -5.23
C GLY A 279 4.09 10.18 -5.76
N SER A 280 3.57 9.85 -6.95
CA SER A 280 2.30 10.41 -7.49
C SER A 280 1.06 9.58 -7.11
N CYS A 281 1.27 8.41 -6.52
CA CYS A 281 0.23 7.39 -6.26
C CYS A 281 0.26 6.90 -4.81
N GLY A 282 0.91 7.65 -3.91
CA GLY A 282 1.14 7.26 -2.54
C GLY A 282 2.54 7.54 -2.03
N HIS A 283 2.60 7.94 -0.77
CA HIS A 283 3.81 8.20 -0.02
C HIS A 283 3.62 7.79 1.44
N MET A 284 4.40 6.81 1.90
CA MET A 284 4.40 6.36 3.29
C MET A 284 5.30 7.28 4.11
N TYR A 285 4.68 8.13 4.92
CA TYR A 285 5.31 8.97 5.93
C TYR A 285 5.69 8.16 7.16
N MET A 286 6.86 8.45 7.73
CA MET A 286 7.31 7.82 8.98
C MET A 286 7.93 8.85 9.93
N HIS A 287 7.63 8.74 11.22
CA HIS A 287 8.36 9.44 12.27
C HIS A 287 8.86 8.47 13.33
N ILE A 288 10.14 8.56 13.67
CA ILE A 288 10.80 7.67 14.61
C ILE A 288 11.14 8.43 15.89
N ASP A 289 10.71 7.91 17.03
CA ASP A 289 11.25 8.31 18.33
C ASP A 289 11.87 7.09 18.99
N LYS A 290 13.21 7.05 19.09
CA LYS A 290 13.91 5.90 19.67
C LYS A 290 13.70 5.73 21.18
N GLY A 291 13.04 6.68 21.85
CA GLY A 291 12.75 6.57 23.27
C GLY A 291 14.02 6.52 24.14
N GLY A 292 13.95 5.76 25.24
CA GLY A 292 15.06 5.54 26.16
C GLY A 292 14.65 4.62 27.32
N THR A 293 15.48 4.52 28.35
CA THR A 293 15.23 3.61 29.49
C THR A 293 13.94 3.93 30.25
N ASN A 294 13.51 5.19 30.25
CA ASN A 294 12.29 5.66 30.93
C ASN A 294 11.25 6.22 29.94
N LYS A 295 11.40 5.90 28.64
CA LYS A 295 10.57 6.47 27.58
C LYS A 295 10.31 5.42 26.50
N CYS A 296 9.05 5.08 26.26
CA CYS A 296 8.64 4.23 25.15
C CYS A 296 9.16 4.81 23.83
N SER A 297 9.69 3.93 22.99
CA SER A 297 9.99 4.31 21.61
C SER A 297 8.73 4.17 20.75
N SER A 298 8.72 4.85 19.60
CA SER A 298 7.57 4.81 18.71
C SER A 298 7.94 4.99 17.25
N LEU A 299 7.06 4.46 16.39
CA LEU A 299 7.03 4.66 14.96
C LEU A 299 5.64 5.16 14.60
N LEU A 300 5.53 6.38 14.09
CA LEU A 300 4.31 6.86 13.45
C LEU A 300 4.37 6.53 11.96
N ILE A 301 3.32 5.93 11.42
CA ILE A 301 3.16 5.67 9.99
C ILE A 301 1.90 6.38 9.48
N GLY A 302 1.99 7.04 8.33
CA GLY A 302 0.80 7.54 7.62
C GLY A 302 0.97 7.44 6.11
N PHE A 303 -0.13 7.35 5.37
CA PHE A 303 -0.11 7.36 3.91
C PHE A 303 -0.64 8.67 3.36
N GLU A 304 0.20 9.37 2.62
CA GLU A 304 -0.10 10.62 1.92
C GLU A 304 -0.31 10.29 0.43
N SER A 305 -1.18 10.98 -0.30
CA SER A 305 -1.43 10.61 -1.71
C SER A 305 -0.31 11.03 -2.65
N ASP A 306 0.48 12.04 -2.25
CA ASP A 306 1.69 12.41 -2.95
C ASP A 306 2.85 12.74 -2.04
N SER A 307 4.04 12.53 -2.59
CA SER A 307 5.29 12.93 -1.97
C SER A 307 5.55 14.44 -2.13
N PRO A 308 6.34 15.07 -1.25
CA PRO A 308 6.64 16.50 -1.33
C PRO A 308 7.13 16.94 -2.72
N GLY A 309 6.42 17.91 -3.32
CA GLY A 309 6.77 18.47 -4.63
C GLY A 309 6.34 17.64 -5.84
N VAL A 310 5.68 16.50 -5.65
CA VAL A 310 5.11 15.67 -6.72
C VAL A 310 3.63 15.95 -6.86
N THR A 311 3.10 15.86 -8.09
CA THR A 311 1.66 15.99 -8.35
C THR A 311 1.02 14.61 -8.41
N ASN A 312 -0.05 14.38 -7.65
CA ASN A 312 -0.80 13.12 -7.71
C ASN A 312 -1.68 13.00 -8.96
N GLN A 313 -2.19 11.79 -9.19
CA GLN A 313 -3.06 11.48 -10.35
C GLN A 313 -4.40 12.25 -10.36
N GLN A 314 -4.76 12.94 -9.27
CA GLN A 314 -5.96 13.78 -9.15
C GLN A 314 -5.67 15.29 -9.29
N GLY A 315 -4.40 15.64 -9.51
CA GLY A 315 -3.95 17.00 -9.77
C GLY A 315 -3.60 17.83 -8.55
N HIS A 316 -3.49 17.23 -7.36
CA HIS A 316 -2.98 17.89 -6.16
C HIS A 316 -1.45 17.80 -6.08
N THR A 317 -0.80 18.82 -5.54
CA THR A 317 0.65 18.86 -5.32
C THR A 317 0.94 19.28 -3.89
N HIS A 318 1.68 18.47 -3.15
CA HIS A 318 2.10 18.73 -1.78
C HIS A 318 3.15 19.84 -1.76
N ASN A 319 2.66 21.08 -1.72
CA ASN A 319 3.46 22.29 -1.69
C ASN A 319 4.06 22.53 -0.29
N ALA A 320 4.98 23.50 -0.18
CA ALA A 320 5.63 23.85 1.09
C ALA A 320 4.67 24.32 2.20
N LYS A 321 3.42 24.69 1.84
CA LYS A 321 2.37 25.05 2.81
C LYS A 321 1.61 23.83 3.33
N ALA A 322 1.94 22.62 2.86
CA ALA A 322 1.30 21.37 3.22
C ALA A 322 -0.24 21.46 3.17
N THR A 323 -0.76 22.08 2.10
CA THR A 323 -2.21 22.15 1.90
C THR A 323 -2.76 20.73 1.84
N PRO A 324 -3.75 20.39 2.68
CA PRO A 324 -4.31 19.06 2.65
C PRO A 324 -5.13 18.88 1.38
N GLU A 325 -4.86 17.81 0.64
CA GLU A 325 -5.80 17.21 -0.29
C GLU A 325 -7.06 16.71 0.42
N PHE A 326 -8.13 16.51 -0.35
CA PHE A 326 -9.42 16.07 0.16
C PHE A 326 -9.51 14.54 0.28
N MET A 327 -9.04 13.83 -0.74
CA MET A 327 -9.02 12.36 -0.78
C MET A 327 -7.67 11.83 -0.30
N SER A 328 -7.69 10.64 0.29
CA SER A 328 -6.48 9.94 0.67
C SER A 328 -5.83 9.19 -0.48
N SER A 329 -4.67 8.59 -0.22
CA SER A 329 -3.96 7.73 -1.18
C SER A 329 -4.76 6.47 -1.54
N PHE A 330 -5.71 6.11 -0.68
CA PHE A 330 -6.67 5.03 -0.89
C PHE A 330 -7.98 5.53 -1.50
N LEU A 331 -8.07 6.83 -1.83
CA LEU A 331 -9.25 7.52 -2.36
C LEU A 331 -10.43 7.59 -1.39
N GLY A 332 -10.28 7.21 -0.13
CA GLY A 332 -11.26 7.54 0.90
C GLY A 332 -11.25 9.03 1.24
N GLN A 333 -12.31 9.59 1.83
CA GLN A 333 -12.17 10.94 2.37
C GLN A 333 -11.28 10.89 3.62
N ARG A 334 -10.41 11.87 3.78
CA ARG A 334 -9.59 11.98 5.00
C ARG A 334 -10.41 12.09 6.29
N THR A 335 -11.65 12.56 6.19
CA THR A 335 -12.56 12.65 7.34
C THR A 335 -13.25 11.33 7.68
N ASP A 336 -13.02 10.25 6.91
CA ASP A 336 -13.48 8.89 7.20
C ASP A 336 -12.50 8.11 8.08
N GLU A 337 -11.46 8.78 8.59
CA GLU A 337 -10.46 8.22 9.49
C GLU A 337 -11.09 7.61 10.76
N MET A 338 -10.46 6.55 11.25
CA MET A 338 -10.87 5.88 12.48
C MET A 338 -10.22 6.52 13.70
N GLY A 339 -10.97 6.59 14.81
CA GLY A 339 -10.50 7.22 16.04
C GLY A 339 -10.37 8.73 15.91
N ASP A 340 -9.68 9.34 16.87
CA ASP A 340 -9.36 10.75 16.83
C ASP A 340 -8.34 11.09 15.71
N LYS A 341 -8.41 12.33 15.22
CA LYS A 341 -7.56 12.82 14.12
C LYS A 341 -6.06 12.74 14.44
N TYR A 342 -5.70 12.97 15.70
CA TYR A 342 -4.33 12.89 16.19
C TYR A 342 -4.27 11.87 17.32
N GLY A 343 -3.44 10.83 17.16
CA GLY A 343 -3.29 9.78 18.18
C GLY A 343 -4.47 8.82 18.28
N GLY A 344 -5.43 8.85 17.34
CA GLY A 344 -6.61 8.00 17.36
C GLY A 344 -6.39 6.54 17.02
N ARG A 345 -5.18 6.17 16.60
CA ARG A 345 -4.83 4.81 16.14
C ARG A 345 -3.50 4.41 16.74
N ILE A 346 -3.52 3.41 17.62
CA ILE A 346 -2.35 2.97 18.36
C ILE A 346 -2.20 1.46 18.23
N VAL A 347 -0.98 0.99 18.06
CA VAL A 347 -0.58 -0.41 18.16
C VAL A 347 0.37 -0.51 19.35
N ASP A 348 -0.12 -1.12 20.43
CA ASP A 348 0.66 -1.33 21.64
C ASP A 348 1.54 -2.57 21.50
N CYS A 349 2.84 -2.38 21.37
CA CYS A 349 3.83 -3.46 21.41
C CYS A 349 4.64 -3.45 22.72
N THR A 350 4.28 -2.64 23.71
CA THR A 350 5.06 -2.45 24.96
C THR A 350 5.14 -3.70 25.83
N HIS A 351 4.20 -4.64 25.63
CA HIS A 351 4.14 -5.92 26.30
C HIS A 351 5.07 -6.99 25.69
N ILE A 352 5.73 -6.71 24.55
CA ILE A 352 6.63 -7.65 23.86
C ILE A 352 8.08 -7.21 24.05
N PRO A 353 8.96 -8.02 24.67
CA PRO A 353 10.38 -7.71 24.82
C PRO A 353 11.09 -7.40 23.48
N HIS A 354 12.05 -6.46 23.49
CA HIS A 354 12.73 -5.98 22.27
C HIS A 354 13.38 -7.10 21.44
N ASP A 355 14.00 -8.07 22.10
CA ASP A 355 14.69 -9.16 21.45
C ASP A 355 13.72 -10.13 20.78
N LYS A 356 12.61 -10.46 21.45
CA LYS A 356 11.52 -11.28 20.91
C LYS A 356 10.85 -10.59 19.72
N LEU A 357 10.51 -9.31 19.86
CA LEU A 357 9.91 -8.51 18.79
C LEU A 357 10.85 -8.41 17.57
N ALA A 358 12.13 -8.08 17.80
CA ALA A 358 13.12 -8.00 16.72
C ALA A 358 13.36 -9.34 16.03
N SER A 359 13.37 -10.46 16.78
CA SER A 359 13.49 -11.80 16.19
C SER A 359 12.31 -12.10 15.28
N ALA A 360 11.08 -11.91 15.77
CA ALA A 360 9.86 -12.20 15.01
C ALA A 360 9.77 -11.35 13.73
N VAL A 361 10.09 -10.06 13.81
CA VAL A 361 10.09 -9.18 12.63
C VAL A 361 11.16 -9.60 11.62
N ASN A 362 12.36 -9.98 12.07
CA ASN A 362 13.42 -10.44 11.16
C ASN A 362 13.08 -11.77 10.48
N GLU A 363 12.58 -12.76 11.24
CA GLU A 363 12.13 -14.04 10.70
C GLU A 363 11.00 -13.83 9.68
N PHE A 364 9.99 -13.02 10.02
CA PHE A 364 8.94 -12.61 9.07
C PHE A 364 9.51 -11.96 7.81
N THR A 365 10.46 -11.04 7.96
CA THR A 365 11.08 -10.31 6.85
C THR A 365 11.73 -11.26 5.84
N ASP A 366 12.53 -12.20 6.32
CA ASP A 366 13.29 -13.11 5.47
C ASP A 366 12.36 -14.08 4.74
N HIS A 367 11.35 -14.61 5.45
CA HIS A 367 10.34 -15.49 4.87
C HIS A 367 9.44 -14.75 3.87
N TYR A 368 8.92 -13.58 4.23
CA TYR A 368 8.05 -12.78 3.37
C TYR A 368 8.78 -12.36 2.09
N ARG A 369 10.02 -11.89 2.18
CA ARG A 369 10.84 -11.57 1.00
C ARG A 369 11.05 -12.79 0.10
N THR A 370 11.31 -13.96 0.71
CA THR A 370 11.52 -15.21 -0.03
C THR A 370 10.26 -15.61 -0.79
N ILE A 371 9.11 -15.66 -0.12
CA ILE A 371 7.85 -16.06 -0.77
C ILE A 371 7.36 -15.03 -1.79
N LEU A 372 7.63 -13.74 -1.56
CA LEU A 372 7.36 -12.68 -2.53
C LEU A 372 8.14 -12.90 -3.84
N LYS A 373 9.43 -13.23 -3.75
CA LYS A 373 10.28 -13.57 -4.92
C LYS A 373 9.87 -14.89 -5.57
N GLU A 374 9.59 -15.92 -4.77
CA GLU A 374 9.14 -17.23 -5.29
C GLU A 374 7.77 -17.11 -5.98
N GLY A 375 6.85 -16.30 -5.45
CA GLY A 375 5.51 -16.07 -5.99
C GLY A 375 5.47 -15.34 -7.33
N MET A 376 6.57 -14.68 -7.74
CA MET A 376 6.71 -14.10 -9.09
C MET A 376 6.82 -15.17 -10.18
N VAL A 377 7.28 -16.39 -9.84
CA VAL A 377 7.57 -17.46 -10.80
C VAL A 377 6.84 -18.78 -10.52
N ASN A 378 6.39 -18.98 -9.27
CA ASN A 378 5.68 -20.18 -8.83
C ASN A 378 4.24 -19.84 -8.41
N PRO A 379 3.20 -20.34 -9.11
CA PRO A 379 1.80 -20.10 -8.77
C PRO A 379 1.38 -20.55 -7.36
N GLU A 380 1.95 -21.64 -6.84
CA GLU A 380 1.61 -22.14 -5.50
C GLU A 380 2.12 -21.19 -4.42
N ALA A 381 3.38 -20.74 -4.54
CA ALA A 381 3.95 -19.71 -3.67
C ALA A 381 3.20 -18.39 -3.81
N GLY A 382 2.76 -18.05 -5.03
CA GLY A 382 1.91 -16.88 -5.29
C GLY A 382 0.58 -16.95 -4.54
N LYS A 383 -0.10 -18.11 -4.55
CA LYS A 383 -1.34 -18.32 -3.81
C LYS A 383 -1.14 -18.27 -2.29
N GLU A 384 -0.06 -18.84 -1.78
CA GLU A 384 0.28 -18.75 -0.36
C GLU A 384 0.56 -17.29 0.06
N LEU A 385 1.31 -16.54 -0.74
CA LEU A 385 1.52 -15.12 -0.54
C LEU A 385 0.21 -14.32 -0.57
N GLU A 386 -0.70 -14.61 -1.48
CA GLU A 386 -2.04 -13.98 -1.51
C GLU A 386 -2.79 -14.22 -0.20
N ASN A 387 -2.78 -15.46 0.33
CA ASN A 387 -3.39 -15.78 1.61
C ASN A 387 -2.74 -15.01 2.78
N ILE A 388 -1.41 -14.87 2.77
CA ILE A 388 -0.67 -14.08 3.77
C ILE A 388 -1.07 -12.60 3.66
N ASN A 389 -1.07 -12.03 2.45
CA ASN A 389 -1.43 -10.64 2.21
C ASN A 389 -2.86 -10.34 2.66
N SER A 390 -3.81 -11.22 2.36
CA SER A 390 -5.20 -11.07 2.82
C SER A 390 -5.32 -11.15 4.34
N ALA A 391 -4.56 -12.03 5.00
CA ALA A 391 -4.53 -12.10 6.46
C ALA A 391 -3.94 -10.82 7.09
N LEU A 392 -2.87 -10.26 6.49
CA LEU A 392 -2.22 -9.04 6.95
C LEU A 392 -3.06 -7.76 6.74
N CYS A 393 -3.87 -7.72 5.68
CA CYS A 393 -4.67 -6.54 5.34
C CYS A 393 -6.06 -6.55 5.98
N GLY A 394 -6.57 -7.75 6.31
CA GLY A 394 -7.91 -7.98 6.83
C GLY A 394 -8.10 -7.60 8.30
N LEU A 395 -9.07 -8.24 8.95
CA LEU A 395 -9.35 -8.02 10.38
C LEU A 395 -8.16 -8.42 11.26
N PRO A 396 -7.98 -7.80 12.44
CA PRO A 396 -7.00 -8.24 13.42
C PRO A 396 -7.14 -9.74 13.69
N MET A 397 -6.06 -10.49 13.40
CA MET A 397 -6.00 -11.92 13.66
C MET A 397 -6.10 -12.21 15.15
N SER A 398 -6.86 -13.25 15.51
CA SER A 398 -6.73 -13.86 16.82
C SER A 398 -5.35 -14.48 17.00
N ASN A 399 -4.93 -14.72 18.25
CA ASN A 399 -3.63 -15.33 18.51
C ASN A 399 -3.46 -16.71 17.85
N TYR A 400 -4.54 -17.48 17.72
CA TYR A 400 -4.54 -18.75 16.99
C TYR A 400 -4.27 -18.53 15.49
N GLN A 401 -4.97 -17.58 14.86
CA GLN A 401 -4.78 -17.25 13.44
C GLN A 401 -3.36 -16.73 13.18
N LEU A 402 -2.85 -15.86 14.06
CA LEU A 402 -1.49 -15.33 13.98
C LEU A 402 -0.46 -16.44 14.15
N SER A 403 -0.59 -17.29 15.18
CA SER A 403 0.32 -18.42 15.42
C SER A 403 0.30 -19.41 14.26
N SER A 404 -0.87 -19.68 13.68
CA SER A 404 -1.01 -20.53 12.49
C SER A 404 -0.33 -19.93 11.26
N MET A 405 -0.47 -18.62 11.03
CA MET A 405 0.25 -17.93 9.96
C MET A 405 1.76 -17.98 10.19
N MET A 406 2.22 -17.66 11.40
CA MET A 406 3.64 -17.69 11.78
C MET A 406 4.24 -19.08 11.63
N GLY A 407 3.54 -20.13 12.08
CA GLY A 407 3.97 -21.52 11.94
C GLY A 407 4.11 -21.95 10.48
N ARG A 408 3.16 -21.56 9.60
CA ARG A 408 3.28 -21.80 8.15
C ARG A 408 4.47 -21.06 7.54
N MET A 409 4.73 -19.85 8.02
CA MET A 409 5.91 -19.07 7.64
C MET A 409 7.21 -19.58 8.28
N GLY A 410 7.20 -20.63 9.11
CA GLY A 410 8.40 -21.14 9.79
C GLY A 410 8.95 -20.20 10.87
N ILE A 411 8.16 -19.23 11.31
CA ILE A 411 8.51 -18.29 12.37
C ILE A 411 8.25 -18.96 13.73
N ASP A 412 9.23 -18.88 14.62
CA ASP A 412 9.15 -19.51 15.95
C ASP A 412 8.21 -18.71 16.87
N HIS A 413 6.92 -19.02 16.79
CA HIS A 413 5.86 -18.39 17.58
C HIS A 413 5.88 -18.80 19.06
N GLU A 414 6.54 -19.92 19.43
CA GLU A 414 6.64 -20.33 20.84
C GLU A 414 7.47 -19.33 21.65
N LYS A 415 8.45 -18.65 21.03
CA LYS A 415 9.16 -17.52 21.65
C LYS A 415 8.23 -16.38 22.09
N LEU A 416 7.12 -16.18 21.38
CA LEU A 416 6.17 -15.10 21.61
C LEU A 416 4.98 -15.50 22.48
N LYS A 417 4.78 -16.79 22.78
CA LYS A 417 3.56 -17.31 23.42
C LYS A 417 3.21 -16.67 24.76
N GLU A 418 4.22 -16.36 25.56
CA GLU A 418 4.07 -15.66 26.85
C GLU A 418 3.86 -14.14 26.69
N SER A 419 4.18 -13.61 25.53
CA SER A 419 4.15 -12.18 25.21
C SER A 419 2.99 -11.80 24.29
N LEU A 420 2.26 -12.75 23.70
CA LEU A 420 1.02 -12.49 22.99
C LEU A 420 -0.12 -12.51 24.02
N VAL A 421 -0.90 -11.44 24.10
CA VAL A 421 -2.05 -11.35 25.01
C VAL A 421 -3.10 -12.35 24.53
N MET A 422 -3.15 -13.55 25.12
CA MET A 422 -4.17 -14.57 24.84
C MET A 422 -5.49 -14.12 25.45
N PRO A 423 -6.51 -13.76 24.66
CA PRO A 423 -7.86 -13.77 25.22
C PRO A 423 -8.19 -15.23 25.54
N GLU A 424 -8.61 -15.49 26.78
CA GLU A 424 -9.28 -16.74 27.15
C GLU A 424 -10.60 -16.82 26.37
N TYR A 425 -10.55 -17.34 25.15
CA TYR A 425 -11.71 -17.95 24.54
C TYR A 425 -11.60 -19.45 24.78
N ALA A 426 -12.51 -19.97 25.60
CA ALA A 426 -12.72 -21.39 25.79
C ALA A 426 -13.05 -22.03 24.42
N ILE A 427 -12.03 -22.53 23.75
CA ILE A 427 -12.22 -23.50 22.68
C ILE A 427 -12.52 -24.82 23.40
N ALA A 428 -13.72 -25.35 23.22
CA ALA A 428 -14.06 -26.67 23.71
C ALA A 428 -12.99 -27.68 23.26
N ASP A 429 -12.44 -28.40 24.23
CA ASP A 429 -11.42 -29.44 24.07
C ASP A 429 -11.80 -30.46 22.99
N THR A 430 -11.18 -30.39 21.81
CA THR A 430 -11.06 -31.57 20.93
C THR A 430 -9.82 -31.51 20.05
N VAL A 431 -8.59 -31.68 20.59
CA VAL A 431 -7.53 -32.51 19.96
C VAL A 431 -6.54 -32.97 21.06
N PRO A 432 -6.25 -34.28 21.22
CA PRO A 432 -5.35 -34.77 22.27
C PRO A 432 -3.87 -34.41 22.03
N GLU A 433 -3.16 -34.05 23.10
CA GLU A 433 -1.72 -33.69 23.21
C GLU A 433 -0.70 -34.75 22.70
N LYS A 434 -1.13 -35.82 22.03
CA LYS A 434 -0.26 -36.95 21.67
C LYS A 434 0.49 -36.81 20.34
N CYS A 435 0.26 -35.76 19.56
CA CYS A 435 0.87 -35.61 18.21
C CYS A 435 2.24 -34.89 18.17
N ILE A 436 2.79 -34.41 19.29
CA ILE A 436 3.99 -33.56 19.26
C ILE A 436 5.32 -34.33 19.45
N ARG A 437 5.31 -35.63 19.80
CA ARG A 437 6.54 -36.32 20.28
C ARG A 437 7.38 -37.11 19.27
N ASP A 438 7.03 -37.22 17.99
CA ASP A 438 7.78 -38.10 17.05
C ASP A 438 8.69 -37.39 16.04
N LEU A 439 9.10 -36.14 16.28
CA LEU A 439 9.91 -35.35 15.33
C LEU A 439 11.45 -35.51 15.45
N SER A 440 11.98 -36.42 16.27
CA SER A 440 13.40 -36.36 16.67
C SER A 440 14.38 -37.40 16.07
N ALA A 441 14.06 -38.12 14.98
CA ALA A 441 14.91 -39.26 14.59
C ALA A 441 15.99 -39.01 13.50
N ALA A 442 15.99 -37.90 12.74
CA ALA A 442 17.11 -37.57 11.83
C ALA A 442 17.12 -36.08 11.45
N ALA A 443 18.30 -35.45 11.44
CA ALA A 443 18.44 -34.06 11.02
C ALA A 443 18.04 -33.90 9.53
N PRO A 444 17.20 -32.91 9.18
CA PRO A 444 16.75 -32.71 7.81
C PRO A 444 17.92 -32.33 6.87
N PRO A 445 17.92 -32.80 5.61
CA PRO A 445 18.88 -32.32 4.62
C PRO A 445 18.70 -30.82 4.39
N LYS A 446 19.81 -30.05 4.43
CA LYS A 446 19.79 -28.59 4.24
C LYS A 446 19.13 -28.23 2.89
N LYS A 447 18.17 -27.29 2.91
CA LYS A 447 17.52 -26.76 1.69
C LYS A 447 18.61 -26.28 0.71
N PRO A 448 18.68 -26.83 -0.52
CA PRO A 448 19.69 -26.40 -1.49
C PRO A 448 19.49 -24.92 -1.81
N GLY A 449 20.52 -24.10 -1.58
CA GLY A 449 20.50 -22.68 -1.87
C GLY A 449 20.45 -22.38 -3.37
N PHE A 450 20.20 -21.11 -3.72
CA PHE A 450 20.10 -20.64 -5.11
C PHE A 450 21.28 -21.08 -5.99
N PHE A 451 22.51 -20.90 -5.51
CA PHE A 451 23.71 -21.31 -6.24
C PHE A 451 23.80 -22.83 -6.46
N THR A 452 23.27 -23.65 -5.55
CA THR A 452 23.22 -25.11 -5.72
C THR A 452 22.18 -25.49 -6.76
N ARG A 453 20.99 -24.87 -6.75
CA ARG A 453 19.94 -25.12 -7.75
C ARG A 453 20.36 -24.65 -9.15
N PHE A 454 21.02 -23.50 -9.24
CA PHE A 454 21.59 -22.98 -10.48
C PHE A 454 22.73 -23.87 -11.02
N LYS A 455 23.61 -24.37 -10.15
CA LYS A 455 24.63 -25.37 -10.53
C LYS A 455 24.00 -26.69 -11.00
N ALA A 456 22.88 -27.11 -10.41
CA ALA A 456 22.15 -28.29 -10.85
C ALA A 456 21.54 -28.11 -12.25
N SER A 457 20.99 -26.93 -12.56
CA SER A 457 20.49 -26.61 -13.91
C SER A 457 21.59 -26.50 -14.96
N LEU A 458 22.84 -26.20 -14.55
CA LEU A 458 24.02 -26.20 -15.42
C LEU A 458 24.73 -27.56 -15.50
N GLY A 459 24.17 -28.63 -14.90
CA GLY A 459 24.65 -30.00 -15.10
C GLY A 459 25.55 -30.59 -14.00
N SER A 460 25.78 -29.89 -12.88
CA SER A 460 26.60 -30.42 -11.77
C SER A 460 25.94 -31.63 -11.09
N ALA A 461 26.66 -32.76 -11.04
CA ALA A 461 26.18 -34.02 -10.47
C ALA A 461 25.92 -33.93 -8.95
N ASP A 462 26.84 -33.32 -8.20
CA ASP A 462 26.70 -33.15 -6.74
C ASP A 462 25.52 -32.23 -6.39
N ALA A 463 25.34 -31.16 -7.17
CA ALA A 463 24.23 -30.24 -6.98
C ALA A 463 22.88 -30.87 -7.35
N LYS A 464 22.84 -31.72 -8.39
CA LYS A 464 21.65 -32.51 -8.74
C LYS A 464 21.29 -33.50 -7.63
N LYS A 465 22.29 -34.19 -7.07
CA LYS A 465 22.08 -35.12 -5.95
C LYS A 465 21.50 -34.40 -4.72
N MET A 466 22.07 -33.26 -4.32
CA MET A 466 21.53 -32.46 -3.21
C MET A 466 20.10 -31.96 -3.45
N CYS A 467 19.77 -31.61 -4.70
CA CYS A 467 18.40 -31.23 -5.06
C CYS A 467 17.44 -32.41 -5.03
N GLN A 468 17.90 -33.61 -5.40
CA GLN A 468 17.12 -34.84 -5.36
C GLN A 468 16.86 -35.29 -3.92
N ASP A 469 17.89 -35.32 -3.07
CA ASP A 469 17.77 -35.71 -1.66
C ASP A 469 16.77 -34.81 -0.89
N HIS A 470 16.73 -33.51 -1.22
CA HIS A 470 15.73 -32.58 -0.64
C HIS A 470 14.32 -32.82 -1.17
N LYS A 471 14.16 -33.16 -2.46
CA LYS A 471 12.85 -33.50 -3.05
C LYS A 471 12.27 -34.78 -2.45
N ASP A 472 13.11 -35.80 -2.28
CA ASP A 472 12.71 -37.08 -1.70
C ASP A 472 12.27 -36.90 -0.25
N TYR A 473 12.97 -36.07 0.52
CA TYR A 473 12.57 -35.68 1.89
C TYR A 473 11.19 -34.97 1.94
N GLN A 474 10.92 -34.04 1.01
CA GLN A 474 9.63 -33.35 0.93
C GLN A 474 8.47 -34.28 0.51
N SER A 475 8.73 -35.20 -0.42
CA SER A 475 7.77 -36.23 -0.83
C SER A 475 7.39 -37.15 0.34
N ASP A 476 8.36 -37.53 1.17
CA ASP A 476 8.15 -38.38 2.34
C ASP A 476 7.34 -37.66 3.45
N LEU A 477 7.54 -36.35 3.62
CA LEU A 477 6.71 -35.51 4.49
C LEU A 477 5.25 -35.44 4.02
N ALA A 478 5.03 -35.22 2.72
CA ALA A 478 3.69 -35.15 2.14
C ALA A 478 2.90 -36.47 2.31
N LYS A 479 3.54 -37.61 2.06
CA LYS A 479 2.93 -38.95 2.25
C LYS A 479 2.55 -39.24 3.70
N ARG A 480 3.31 -38.72 4.67
CA ARG A 480 3.01 -38.87 6.10
C ARG A 480 1.86 -37.95 6.54
N ALA A 481 1.69 -36.80 5.89
CA ALA A 481 0.55 -35.91 6.12
C ALA A 481 -0.77 -36.50 5.58
N GLU A 482 -0.75 -37.11 4.39
CA GLU A 482 -1.94 -37.74 3.79
C GLU A 482 -2.47 -38.93 4.62
N LYS A 483 -1.59 -39.70 5.27
CA LYS A 483 -1.98 -40.85 6.09
C LYS A 483 -2.79 -40.47 7.35
N ASN A 484 -2.81 -39.19 7.73
CA ASN A 484 -3.38 -38.70 8.98
C ASN A 484 -4.64 -37.83 8.82
N MET A 485 -5.24 -37.73 7.62
CA MET A 485 -6.51 -37.01 7.42
C MET A 485 -7.74 -37.93 7.49
N VAL A 486 -8.67 -37.63 8.39
CA VAL A 486 -10.02 -38.24 8.47
C VAL A 486 -10.96 -37.51 7.48
N PRO A 487 -11.82 -38.19 6.69
CA PRO A 487 -12.69 -37.54 5.71
C PRO A 487 -13.89 -36.83 6.36
N SER A 488 -14.24 -35.62 5.89
CA SER A 488 -15.44 -34.87 6.27
C SER A 488 -16.58 -35.05 5.27
N ASP A 489 -17.80 -35.27 5.78
CA ASP A 489 -19.04 -35.60 5.07
C ASP A 489 -19.57 -34.53 4.09
N ASN A 490 -20.14 -35.02 2.98
CA ASN A 490 -20.82 -34.30 1.90
C ASN A 490 -22.27 -33.94 2.27
N ARG A 491 -22.69 -32.69 2.02
CA ARG A 491 -24.11 -32.33 1.78
C ARG A 491 -24.24 -31.34 0.60
N ARG A 492 -24.50 -31.89 -0.59
CA ARG A 492 -25.19 -31.22 -1.71
C ARG A 492 -26.65 -31.66 -1.66
N ASP A 493 -27.60 -30.73 -1.79
CA ASP A 493 -28.76 -30.82 -2.71
C ASP A 493 -29.79 -29.67 -2.50
N ASN A 494 -30.51 -29.36 -3.60
CA ASN A 494 -31.71 -28.50 -3.76
C ASN A 494 -31.57 -26.98 -4.04
N ARG A 495 -30.91 -26.56 -5.14
CA ARG A 495 -31.03 -25.17 -5.66
C ARG A 495 -31.32 -24.99 -7.16
N GLU A 496 -31.37 -26.05 -7.97
CA GLU A 496 -31.48 -25.91 -9.44
C GLU A 496 -32.87 -25.46 -9.94
N GLY A 497 -33.96 -25.72 -9.20
CA GLY A 497 -35.32 -25.37 -9.64
C GLY A 497 -35.65 -23.87 -9.64
N SER A 498 -34.92 -23.05 -8.87
CA SER A 498 -35.24 -21.62 -8.69
C SER A 498 -34.63 -20.68 -9.73
N LEU A 499 -33.56 -21.12 -10.42
CA LEU A 499 -32.83 -20.30 -11.39
C LEU A 499 -33.51 -20.25 -12.77
N GLN A 500 -34.19 -21.32 -13.18
CA GLN A 500 -34.86 -21.37 -14.48
C GLN A 500 -36.10 -20.46 -14.54
N GLN A 501 -36.79 -20.28 -13.41
CA GLN A 501 -37.96 -19.41 -13.33
C GLN A 501 -37.58 -17.92 -13.38
N LEU A 502 -36.47 -17.54 -12.73
CA LEU A 502 -35.95 -16.16 -12.75
C LEU A 502 -35.44 -15.72 -14.13
N VAL A 503 -34.88 -16.65 -14.92
CA VAL A 503 -34.40 -16.39 -16.28
C VAL A 503 -35.55 -16.15 -17.26
N GLY A 504 -36.71 -16.79 -17.04
CA GLY A 504 -37.92 -16.60 -17.85
C GLY A 504 -38.59 -15.23 -17.67
N ASP A 505 -38.50 -14.67 -16.46
CA ASP A 505 -39.11 -13.36 -16.15
C ASP A 505 -38.24 -12.18 -16.64
N ILE A 506 -36.92 -12.35 -16.69
CA ILE A 506 -35.97 -11.34 -17.19
C ILE A 506 -36.03 -11.19 -18.72
N THR A 507 -36.34 -12.27 -19.45
CA THR A 507 -36.32 -12.26 -20.92
C THR A 507 -37.55 -11.61 -21.57
N ASN A 508 -38.67 -11.49 -20.84
CA ASN A 508 -39.96 -11.04 -21.39
C ASN A 508 -40.42 -9.64 -20.94
N ALA A 509 -39.54 -8.85 -20.31
CA ALA A 509 -39.93 -7.58 -19.71
C ALA A 509 -39.97 -6.39 -20.72
N PRO A 510 -41.03 -5.57 -20.73
CA PRO A 510 -41.34 -4.57 -21.77
C PRO A 510 -40.49 -3.28 -21.78
N TRP A 511 -39.39 -3.21 -21.03
CA TRP A 511 -38.60 -1.96 -20.86
C TRP A 511 -37.43 -1.79 -21.85
N ARG A 512 -37.30 -2.67 -22.86
CA ARG A 512 -36.24 -2.57 -23.89
C ARG A 512 -36.29 -1.27 -24.72
N ASP A 513 -37.45 -0.61 -24.79
CA ASP A 513 -37.67 0.50 -25.72
C ASP A 513 -37.52 1.91 -25.09
N ALA A 514 -37.22 2.03 -23.80
CA ALA A 514 -37.27 3.32 -23.07
C ALA A 514 -35.91 3.96 -22.71
N VAL A 515 -34.78 3.45 -23.19
CA VAL A 515 -33.43 3.96 -22.86
C VAL A 515 -32.80 4.67 -24.08
N PRO A 516 -32.14 5.85 -23.93
CA PRO A 516 -31.32 6.44 -24.99
C PRO A 516 -30.12 5.55 -25.34
N ASP A 517 -29.79 5.42 -26.63
CA ASP A 517 -28.87 4.39 -27.16
C ASP A 517 -27.43 4.46 -26.62
N ASP A 518 -27.00 5.61 -26.09
CA ASP A 518 -25.68 5.80 -25.49
C ASP A 518 -25.49 5.04 -24.16
N PHE A 519 -26.59 4.61 -23.53
CA PHE A 519 -26.59 3.85 -22.28
C PHE A 519 -27.06 2.40 -22.43
N LYS A 520 -27.40 1.95 -23.65
CA LYS A 520 -27.81 0.56 -23.92
C LYS A 520 -26.66 -0.43 -24.11
N ARG A 521 -25.40 0.03 -24.15
CA ARG A 521 -24.24 -0.85 -24.41
C ARG A 521 -23.45 -1.14 -23.12
N PRO A 522 -23.27 -2.42 -22.75
CA PRO A 522 -22.31 -2.81 -21.73
C PRO A 522 -20.90 -2.35 -22.14
N ILE A 523 -20.17 -1.74 -21.21
CA ILE A 523 -18.80 -1.24 -21.45
C ILE A 523 -17.85 -2.37 -21.88
N GLY A 524 -18.13 -3.62 -21.48
CA GLY A 524 -17.34 -4.82 -21.87
C GLY A 524 -17.55 -5.34 -23.30
N LEU A 525 -18.42 -4.75 -24.14
CA LEU A 525 -18.64 -5.19 -25.53
C LEU A 525 -18.03 -4.26 -26.60
N ARG A 526 -17.51 -3.09 -26.22
CA ARG A 526 -16.78 -2.22 -27.17
C ARG A 526 -15.46 -2.85 -27.63
N ASP A 527 -14.82 -3.66 -26.79
CA ASP A 527 -13.51 -4.26 -27.08
C ASP A 527 -13.57 -5.55 -27.90
N LEU A 528 -14.76 -6.19 -28.00
CA LEU A 528 -14.96 -7.37 -28.85
C LEU A 528 -15.38 -7.02 -30.28
N GLN A 529 -16.11 -5.92 -30.49
CA GLN A 529 -16.54 -5.52 -31.85
C GLN A 529 -15.41 -4.88 -32.66
N GLN A 530 -14.46 -4.16 -32.02
CA GLN A 530 -13.28 -3.62 -32.73
C GLN A 530 -12.32 -4.70 -33.24
N LYS A 531 -12.39 -5.93 -32.70
CA LYS A 531 -11.66 -7.09 -33.24
C LYS A 531 -12.42 -7.87 -34.31
N ALA A 532 -13.75 -7.70 -34.41
CA ALA A 532 -14.58 -8.42 -35.36
C ALA A 532 -14.75 -7.70 -36.72
N ASP A 533 -14.59 -6.38 -36.77
CA ASP A 533 -14.79 -5.57 -37.99
C ASP A 533 -13.48 -5.04 -38.62
N ALA A 534 -12.33 -5.63 -38.30
CA ALA A 534 -11.10 -5.35 -39.03
C ALA A 534 -11.14 -6.05 -40.41
N PRO A 535 -10.99 -5.34 -41.54
CA PRO A 535 -10.92 -5.97 -42.86
C PRO A 535 -9.71 -6.91 -42.91
N ARG A 536 -9.93 -8.16 -43.33
CA ARG A 536 -8.87 -9.10 -43.69
C ARG A 536 -8.04 -8.50 -44.84
N ILE A 537 -6.94 -7.84 -44.51
CA ILE A 537 -5.94 -7.43 -45.50
C ILE A 537 -4.88 -8.52 -45.54
N GLY A 538 -4.92 -9.31 -46.61
CA GLY A 538 -3.93 -10.33 -46.94
C GLY A 538 -2.56 -9.74 -47.21
N ALA A 539 -1.56 -10.62 -47.15
CA ALA A 539 -0.19 -10.38 -47.52
C ALA A 539 -0.09 -9.73 -48.91
N ASN A 540 0.22 -8.43 -48.95
CA ASN A 540 0.98 -7.73 -50.00
C ASN A 540 0.90 -6.21 -49.77
N ARG A 541 1.82 -5.65 -48.98
CA ARG A 541 2.28 -4.24 -49.09
C ARG A 541 3.51 -3.98 -48.21
N THR A 542 4.53 -4.83 -48.32
CA THR A 542 5.91 -4.42 -48.10
C THR A 542 6.38 -3.72 -49.39
N LYS A 543 6.44 -2.37 -49.41
CA LYS A 543 7.37 -1.57 -50.26
C LYS A 543 7.23 -0.03 -50.25
N GLU A 544 6.31 0.60 -49.52
CA GLU A 544 6.11 2.07 -49.64
C GLU A 544 6.19 2.92 -48.35
N ALA A 545 6.82 2.44 -47.28
CA ALA A 545 7.10 3.27 -46.09
C ALA A 545 8.60 3.46 -45.80
N ALA A 546 9.47 3.12 -46.75
CA ALA A 546 10.93 3.21 -46.61
C ALA A 546 11.56 4.39 -47.39
N LYS A 547 10.79 5.43 -47.77
CA LYS A 547 11.29 6.56 -48.56
C LYS A 547 11.32 7.94 -47.91
N ASP A 548 10.77 8.12 -46.70
CA ASP A 548 10.72 9.46 -46.06
C ASP A 548 11.50 9.59 -44.74
N ARG A 549 12.50 8.73 -44.49
CA ARG A 549 13.43 8.90 -43.36
C ARG A 549 14.90 8.73 -43.76
N THR A 550 15.31 9.39 -44.82
CA THR A 550 16.72 9.67 -45.12
C THR A 550 16.86 11.04 -45.77
N ALA A 551 16.67 12.09 -44.99
CA ALA A 551 17.21 13.41 -45.31
C ALA A 551 17.30 14.21 -44.01
N LEU A 552 18.52 14.27 -43.47
CA LEU A 552 19.14 15.35 -42.68
C LEU A 552 20.04 14.78 -41.56
N SER A 553 21.19 14.28 -41.98
CA SER A 553 22.39 14.31 -41.17
C SER A 553 23.65 14.54 -42.03
N SER A 554 24.31 15.69 -41.76
CA SER A 554 25.76 15.98 -41.91
C SER A 554 26.31 16.47 -43.28
N PRO A 555 27.52 17.10 -43.35
CA PRO A 555 28.08 18.20 -42.54
C PRO A 555 28.93 19.28 -43.32
N ARG A 556 29.27 20.39 -42.63
CA ARG A 556 30.52 21.24 -42.70
C ARG A 556 30.72 22.30 -43.84
N GLN A 557 30.87 23.59 -43.50
CA GLN A 557 32.11 24.42 -43.66
C GLN A 557 31.98 25.89 -43.18
N GLU A 558 33.14 26.48 -42.90
CA GLU A 558 33.50 27.67 -42.12
C GLU A 558 33.16 29.05 -42.73
N THR A 559 33.08 30.09 -41.89
CA THR A 559 33.82 31.36 -42.11
C THR A 559 33.90 32.27 -40.87
N LYS A 560 35.15 32.49 -40.43
CA LYS A 560 35.83 33.71 -39.93
C LYS A 560 35.29 34.58 -38.75
N THR A 561 36.19 34.70 -37.78
CA THR A 561 36.44 35.60 -36.62
C THR A 561 36.34 37.12 -36.91
N PRO A 562 36.28 38.04 -35.90
CA PRO A 562 37.32 38.22 -34.87
C PRO A 562 36.92 38.57 -33.42
N THR A 563 37.93 38.36 -32.56
CA THR A 563 38.13 38.53 -31.11
C THR A 563 38.06 39.99 -30.61
N PRO A 564 37.98 40.22 -29.27
CA PRO A 564 39.19 40.52 -28.45
C PRO A 564 39.19 39.76 -27.10
N SER A 565 40.22 38.96 -26.79
CA SER A 565 41.48 39.29 -26.08
C SER A 565 41.32 39.66 -24.60
N GLY A 566 41.91 38.83 -23.72
CA GLY A 566 42.12 39.16 -22.31
C GLY A 566 42.42 37.96 -21.41
N GLU A 567 43.64 37.45 -21.51
CA GLU A 567 44.22 36.39 -20.68
C GLU A 567 44.23 36.72 -19.17
N LYS A 568 44.11 35.70 -18.30
CA LYS A 568 45.20 35.26 -17.39
C LYS A 568 44.80 34.04 -16.54
N GLU A 569 45.35 32.90 -16.94
CA GLU A 569 46.18 31.98 -16.14
C GLU A 569 46.15 32.05 -14.59
N LYS A 570 45.94 30.87 -13.99
CA LYS A 570 46.83 30.09 -13.08
C LYS A 570 46.19 29.54 -11.80
N ALA A 571 46.13 28.21 -11.81
CA ALA A 571 46.68 27.25 -10.84
C ALA A 571 46.26 27.31 -9.35
N ALA A 572 45.83 26.12 -8.88
CA ALA A 572 45.81 25.71 -7.47
C ALA A 572 47.21 25.82 -6.82
N PRO A 573 47.25 25.78 -5.47
CA PRO A 573 47.76 24.53 -4.89
C PRO A 573 47.09 24.08 -3.60
N SER A 574 47.39 22.82 -3.29
CA SER A 574 47.14 22.03 -2.09
C SER A 574 47.85 22.51 -0.81
N SER A 575 47.30 22.07 0.33
CA SER A 575 47.97 21.36 1.46
C SER A 575 47.90 21.98 2.87
N ALA A 576 47.38 21.15 3.79
CA ALA A 576 47.82 20.79 5.15
C ALA A 576 48.11 21.81 6.27
N HIS A 577 47.47 21.52 7.41
CA HIS A 577 47.88 21.64 8.84
C HIS A 577 48.28 23.01 9.45
N SER A 578 47.57 23.43 10.51
CA SER A 578 48.05 23.37 11.91
C SER A 578 47.10 24.08 12.91
N ASP A 579 47.22 23.65 14.16
CA ASP A 579 46.52 24.05 15.38
C ASP A 579 46.49 25.56 15.69
N GLN A 580 45.43 26.05 16.37
CA GLN A 580 45.49 26.60 17.74
C GLN A 580 44.17 27.27 18.23
N LYS A 581 43.64 26.70 19.31
CA LYS A 581 42.96 27.26 20.50
C LYS A 581 42.31 28.68 20.51
N LYS A 582 40.99 28.64 20.84
CA LYS A 582 40.20 29.43 21.85
C LYS A 582 39.93 30.94 21.63
N PRO A 583 38.92 31.57 22.31
CA PRO A 583 37.83 31.03 23.16
C PRO A 583 36.41 31.58 22.88
N MET A 584 35.40 30.91 23.46
CA MET A 584 34.02 31.39 23.67
C MET A 584 33.94 32.56 24.68
N PRO A 585 32.93 33.44 24.59
CA PRO A 585 32.47 34.24 25.72
C PRO A 585 31.35 33.52 26.51
N GLN A 586 31.49 33.54 27.84
CA GLN A 586 30.52 33.09 28.84
C GLN A 586 29.58 34.25 29.29
N PRO A 587 28.50 33.95 30.03
CA PRO A 587 27.27 34.74 30.07
C PRO A 587 27.23 35.82 31.16
N GLN A 588 26.44 36.87 30.92
CA GLN A 588 26.10 37.87 31.95
C GLN A 588 24.95 37.39 32.84
N LYS A 589 25.18 37.46 34.15
CA LYS A 589 24.20 37.38 35.24
C LYS A 589 23.58 38.77 35.50
N GLY A 590 22.33 38.75 35.97
CA GLY A 590 21.65 39.85 36.66
C GLY A 590 20.19 39.91 36.25
N GLY A 591 19.19 39.99 37.10
CA GLY A 591 19.09 40.19 38.54
C GLY A 591 17.60 40.38 38.85
N MET A 592 17.17 39.90 40.02
CA MET A 592 15.79 39.92 40.50
C MET A 592 15.48 41.24 41.25
N LYS A 593 14.16 41.55 41.38
CA LYS A 593 13.45 42.65 42.11
C LYS A 593 12.87 43.71 41.16
N ARG A 594 11.59 44.08 41.21
CA ARG A 594 10.52 43.93 42.22
C ARG A 594 9.27 43.31 41.62
#